data_AF-A0A3N5UHX3-F1
#
_entry.id   AF-A0A3N5UHX3-F1
#
_cell.length_a   1.000
_cell.length_b   1.000
_cell.length_c   1.000
_cell.angle_alpha   90.00
_cell.angle_beta   90.00
_cell.angle_gamma   90.00
#
_symmetry.space_group_name_H-M   'P 1'
#
loop_
_entity.id
_entity.type
_entity.pdbx_description
1 polymer ?
#
loop_
_entity_poly.entity_id
_entity_poly.type
_entity_poly.pdbx_seq_one_letter_code
_entity_poly.pdbx_strand_id
1 'polypeptide(L)'
;MKKVQRHRMLLGWFLLVGLFLLAGCDSEHRFVKRTAFKGTNQIVITFAGPVDDPWAKKMDHYAVYEKQDPDILLSLAGVALSQDKTTVTLTFQEPLNQEQPHVLSLKEILSEGKSQGTALLTAKKAYLGYLLSVLLGAMIIKNFVFTKYLGLCVFFGTSQKKSTAVGMGVTFTLVMVVSAMMSWFMYQFVLKPFRLDFLQIVVFIGLVSLSVQAVDTILRKVNPALFKAFGVYLVLVIANCIILAVPLILANNEYNALESLMLAVGAGGGFLVALFLMSSVRERLEVANVPPTYRGLPIAFITAGLFALAFMGFSGMSLF
;
A
#
# COMPACT_ATOMS: atom_id res chain seq x y z
N MET A 1 19.86 -28.22 21.65
CA MET A 1 19.75 -26.89 22.29
C MET A 1 20.01 -25.69 21.36
N LYS A 2 20.86 -25.77 20.31
CA LYS A 2 21.14 -24.63 19.39
C LYS A 2 19.97 -24.16 18.48
N LYS A 3 18.92 -24.97 18.26
CA LYS A 3 17.78 -24.63 17.38
C LYS A 3 16.75 -23.67 18.02
N VAL A 4 16.59 -23.74 19.35
CA VAL A 4 15.61 -22.93 20.10
C VAL A 4 16.09 -21.47 20.28
N GLN A 5 17.40 -21.29 20.39
CA GLN A 5 18.02 -19.97 20.59
C GLN A 5 17.97 -19.09 19.32
N ARG A 6 18.01 -19.70 18.13
CA ARG A 6 17.87 -19.00 16.84
C ARG A 6 16.44 -18.51 16.58
N HIS A 7 15.43 -19.24 17.05
CA HIS A 7 14.02 -18.82 16.96
C HIS A 7 13.71 -17.64 17.88
N ARG A 8 14.26 -17.61 19.11
CA ARG A 8 14.08 -16.47 20.03
C ARG A 8 14.77 -15.19 19.54
N MET A 9 15.90 -15.32 18.83
CA MET A 9 16.60 -14.17 18.24
C MET A 9 15.90 -13.61 17.00
N LEU A 10 15.34 -14.47 16.14
CA LEU A 10 14.47 -14.05 15.02
C LEU A 10 13.17 -13.41 15.52
N LEU A 11 12.54 -13.98 16.56
CA LEU A 11 11.35 -13.40 17.19
C LEU A 11 11.67 -12.06 17.87
N GLY A 12 12.85 -11.93 18.48
CA GLY A 12 13.34 -10.68 19.07
C GLY A 12 13.59 -9.59 18.03
N TRP A 13 14.06 -9.95 16.83
CA TRP A 13 14.23 -8.98 15.73
C TRP A 13 12.90 -8.57 15.11
N PHE A 14 11.94 -9.48 14.96
CA PHE A 14 10.56 -9.15 14.57
C PHE A 14 9.84 -8.28 15.61
N LEU A 15 10.09 -8.49 16.91
CA LEU A 15 9.55 -7.65 17.99
C LEU A 15 10.21 -6.26 18.04
N LEU A 16 11.52 -6.15 17.78
CA LEU A 16 12.21 -4.85 17.72
C LEU A 16 11.83 -4.04 16.49
N VAL A 17 11.66 -4.68 15.33
CA VAL A 17 11.09 -4.04 14.13
C VAL A 17 9.64 -3.67 14.38
N GLY A 18 8.86 -4.50 15.07
CA GLY A 18 7.49 -4.19 15.50
C GLY A 18 7.39 -2.99 16.44
N LEU A 19 8.36 -2.80 17.35
CA LEU A 19 8.39 -1.69 18.30
C LEU A 19 8.78 -0.36 17.63
N PHE A 20 9.66 -0.39 16.62
CA PHE A 20 10.01 0.79 15.83
C PHE A 20 8.90 1.22 14.85
N LEU A 21 8.05 0.28 14.43
CA LEU A 21 6.92 0.53 13.51
C LEU A 21 5.69 1.17 14.19
N LEU A 22 5.61 1.13 15.52
CA LEU A 22 4.48 1.69 16.29
C LEU A 22 4.66 3.17 16.67
N ALA A 23 5.83 3.75 16.41
CA ALA A 23 6.14 5.15 16.73
C ALA A 23 5.76 6.15 15.60
N GLY A 24 4.88 5.76 14.69
CA GLY A 24 4.49 6.58 13.52
C GLY A 24 3.26 7.46 13.73
N CYS A 25 3.04 7.97 14.94
CA CYS A 25 1.90 8.85 15.24
C CYS A 25 2.41 10.15 15.89
N ASP A 26 3.32 10.85 15.22
CA ASP A 26 3.61 12.24 15.56
C ASP A 26 2.76 13.14 14.66
N SER A 27 1.73 13.72 15.26
CA SER A 27 1.05 14.90 14.74
C SER A 27 2.04 16.07 14.74
N GLU A 28 2.36 16.62 13.56
CA GLU A 28 3.42 17.63 13.37
C GLU A 28 3.18 18.97 14.11
N HIS A 29 1.98 19.22 14.68
CA HIS A 29 1.69 20.47 15.40
C HIS A 29 1.44 20.26 16.91
N ARG A 30 2.23 20.94 17.75
CA ARG A 30 2.24 20.87 19.22
C ARG A 30 0.88 21.14 19.90
N PHE A 31 -0.04 21.80 19.19
CA PHE A 31 -1.34 22.23 19.71
C PHE A 31 -2.53 21.40 19.20
N VAL A 32 -2.35 20.53 18.22
CA VAL A 32 -3.47 19.75 17.64
C VAL A 32 -3.28 18.27 17.94
N LYS A 33 -4.14 17.72 18.81
CA LYS A 33 -3.99 16.36 19.32
C LYS A 33 -4.50 15.30 18.36
N ARG A 34 -5.59 15.58 17.64
CA ARG A 34 -6.24 14.57 16.80
C ARG A 34 -7.12 15.20 15.73
N THR A 35 -7.04 14.64 14.53
CA THR A 35 -7.98 14.89 13.44
C THR A 35 -8.65 13.58 13.06
N ALA A 36 -9.97 13.53 13.06
CA ALA A 36 -10.73 12.33 12.76
C ALA A 36 -11.92 12.65 11.85
N PHE A 37 -12.22 11.76 10.90
CA PHE A 37 -13.45 11.85 10.13
C PHE A 37 -14.65 11.46 11.00
N LYS A 38 -15.76 12.21 10.89
CA LYS A 38 -17.03 11.91 11.53
C LYS A 38 -18.12 11.86 10.45
N GLY A 39 -18.61 10.66 10.15
CA GLY A 39 -19.58 10.46 9.05
C GLY A 39 -18.94 10.65 7.67
N THR A 40 -19.77 10.90 6.65
CA THR A 40 -19.36 11.02 5.23
C THR A 40 -18.88 12.42 4.85
N ASN A 41 -19.32 13.46 5.58
CA ASN A 41 -19.14 14.87 5.20
C ASN A 41 -18.55 15.74 6.31
N GLN A 42 -17.97 15.16 7.38
CA GLN A 42 -17.39 15.96 8.47
C GLN A 42 -15.98 15.53 8.87
N ILE A 43 -15.14 16.52 9.15
CA ILE A 43 -13.83 16.34 9.78
C ILE A 43 -13.86 17.03 11.14
N VAL A 44 -13.51 16.28 12.19
CA VAL A 44 -13.41 16.78 13.57
C VAL A 44 -11.94 16.99 13.91
N ILE A 45 -11.60 18.20 14.36
CA ILE A 45 -10.30 18.60 14.82
C ILE A 45 -10.38 18.79 16.33
N THR A 46 -9.50 18.11 17.08
CA THR A 46 -9.38 18.23 18.54
C THR A 46 -8.09 18.96 18.89
N PHE A 47 -8.23 20.12 19.51
CA PHE A 47 -7.14 20.97 19.97
C PHE A 47 -6.73 20.61 21.41
N ALA A 48 -5.50 20.96 21.79
CA ALA A 48 -4.96 20.71 23.13
C ALA A 48 -5.49 21.66 24.21
N GLY A 49 -6.02 22.83 23.81
CA GLY A 49 -6.60 23.85 24.67
C GLY A 49 -7.77 24.59 24.00
N PRO A 50 -8.45 25.51 24.71
CA PRO A 50 -9.58 26.25 24.18
C PRO A 50 -9.16 27.21 23.05
N VAL A 51 -9.95 27.24 21.99
CA VAL A 51 -9.74 28.08 20.81
C VAL A 51 -10.70 29.27 20.84
N ASP A 52 -10.26 30.43 20.37
CA ASP A 52 -11.05 31.66 20.40
C ASP A 52 -12.26 31.56 19.44
N ASP A 53 -13.47 31.84 19.97
CA ASP A 53 -14.76 31.83 19.24
C ASP A 53 -14.76 32.60 17.91
N PRO A 54 -14.19 33.83 17.79
CA PRO A 54 -14.21 34.58 16.53
C PRO A 54 -13.24 34.03 15.47
N TRP A 55 -12.19 33.32 15.88
CA TRP A 55 -11.28 32.65 14.95
C TRP A 55 -11.88 31.34 14.46
N ALA A 56 -12.45 30.54 15.36
CA ALA A 56 -12.95 29.21 15.04
C ALA A 56 -14.11 29.21 14.03
N LYS A 57 -14.90 30.28 13.96
CA LYS A 57 -16.07 30.40 13.07
C LYS A 57 -15.77 30.95 11.68
N LYS A 58 -14.55 31.44 11.42
CA LYS A 58 -14.18 31.99 10.10
C LYS A 58 -13.75 30.87 9.15
N MET A 59 -14.45 30.75 8.02
CA MET A 59 -14.18 29.72 7.01
C MET A 59 -12.83 29.92 6.31
N ASP A 60 -12.38 31.16 6.13
CA ASP A 60 -11.13 31.50 5.42
C ASP A 60 -9.85 31.00 6.12
N HIS A 61 -9.96 30.60 7.39
CA HIS A 61 -8.84 30.07 8.17
C HIS A 61 -8.61 28.58 7.96
N TYR A 62 -9.54 27.88 7.28
CA TYR A 62 -9.49 26.47 7.00
C TYR A 62 -9.40 26.23 5.50
N ALA A 63 -8.26 25.74 5.03
CA ALA A 63 -8.11 25.24 3.67
C ALA A 63 -7.95 23.72 3.73
N VAL A 64 -8.78 22.99 2.99
CA VAL A 64 -8.77 21.52 2.99
C VAL A 64 -8.63 21.05 1.56
N TYR A 65 -7.66 20.18 1.32
CA TYR A 65 -7.39 19.61 0.00
C TYR A 65 -7.00 18.14 0.13
N GLU A 66 -7.18 17.39 -0.95
CA GLU A 66 -6.70 16.01 -1.04
C GLU A 66 -5.19 16.00 -1.26
N LYS A 67 -4.44 15.09 -0.61
CA LYS A 67 -2.97 15.06 -0.74
C LYS A 67 -2.50 14.88 -2.20
N GLN A 68 -3.29 14.20 -3.05
CA GLN A 68 -2.95 13.99 -4.47
C GLN A 68 -3.19 15.23 -5.32
N ASP A 69 -4.15 16.09 -4.95
CA ASP A 69 -4.57 17.27 -5.70
C ASP A 69 -4.54 18.53 -4.80
N PRO A 70 -3.34 19.09 -4.54
CA PRO A 70 -3.18 20.25 -3.65
C PRO A 70 -3.82 21.54 -4.17
N ASP A 71 -4.14 21.59 -5.47
CA ASP A 71 -4.70 22.77 -6.13
C ASP A 71 -6.24 22.85 -6.02
N ILE A 72 -6.92 21.77 -5.60
CA ILE A 72 -8.38 21.70 -5.48
C ILE A 72 -8.78 21.86 -4.01
N LEU A 73 -9.30 23.04 -3.67
CA LEU A 73 -9.84 23.32 -2.33
C LEU A 73 -11.26 22.81 -2.19
N LEU A 74 -11.51 21.99 -1.16
CA LEU A 74 -12.84 21.49 -0.83
C LEU A 74 -13.69 22.58 -0.18
N SER A 75 -14.93 22.73 -0.65
CA SER A 75 -15.86 23.74 -0.16
C SER A 75 -16.47 23.36 1.20
N LEU A 76 -16.32 24.25 2.18
CA LEU A 76 -16.88 24.08 3.52
C LEU A 76 -18.34 24.57 3.53
N ALA A 77 -19.25 23.74 4.06
CA ALA A 77 -20.65 24.07 4.29
C ALA A 77 -20.85 24.79 5.64
N GLY A 78 -20.01 24.50 6.63
CA GLY A 78 -20.14 25.07 7.97
C GLY A 78 -19.02 24.64 8.92
N VAL A 79 -18.70 25.51 9.88
CA VAL A 79 -17.75 25.22 10.95
C VAL A 79 -18.47 25.34 12.30
N ALA A 80 -18.48 24.27 13.08
CA ALA A 80 -19.11 24.23 14.40
C ALA A 80 -18.06 24.04 15.49
N LEU A 81 -18.08 24.91 16.50
CA LEU A 81 -17.26 24.77 17.71
C LEU A 81 -18.10 24.07 18.80
N SER A 82 -17.54 23.05 19.44
CA SER A 82 -18.18 22.39 20.59
C SER A 82 -18.21 23.30 21.82
N GLN A 83 -19.14 23.04 22.74
CA GLN A 83 -19.33 23.82 23.98
C GLN A 83 -18.05 23.89 24.84
N ASP A 84 -17.16 22.91 24.71
CA ASP A 84 -15.88 22.84 25.43
C ASP A 84 -14.75 23.67 24.79
N LYS A 85 -15.01 24.39 23.67
CA LYS A 85 -14.04 25.20 22.89
C LYS A 85 -12.78 24.47 22.40
N THR A 86 -12.72 23.16 22.56
CA THR A 86 -11.55 22.31 22.25
C THR A 86 -11.73 21.48 20.98
N THR A 87 -12.96 21.40 20.44
CA THR A 87 -13.26 20.60 19.24
C THR A 87 -13.97 21.42 18.18
N VAL A 88 -13.42 21.42 16.97
CA VAL A 88 -13.98 22.06 15.78
C VAL A 88 -14.43 20.98 14.81
N THR A 89 -15.67 21.06 14.37
CA THR A 89 -16.24 20.18 13.34
C THR A 89 -16.40 20.97 12.05
N LEU A 90 -15.66 20.57 11.02
CA LEU A 90 -15.79 21.06 9.66
C LEU A 90 -16.81 20.20 8.92
N THR A 91 -17.85 20.82 8.36
CA THR A 91 -18.83 20.16 7.50
C THR A 91 -18.60 20.58 6.06
N PHE A 92 -18.59 19.63 5.13
CA PHE A 92 -18.33 19.86 3.71
C PHE A 92 -19.62 19.76 2.89
N GLN A 93 -19.70 20.51 1.78
CA GLN A 93 -20.87 20.51 0.90
C GLN A 93 -21.00 19.18 0.13
N GLU A 94 -19.88 18.60 -0.26
CA GLU A 94 -19.79 17.33 -0.98
C GLU A 94 -19.31 16.19 -0.05
N PRO A 95 -19.69 14.93 -0.32
CA PRO A 95 -19.17 13.79 0.43
C PRO A 95 -17.66 13.67 0.22
N LEU A 96 -16.89 13.56 1.33
CA LEU A 96 -15.43 13.49 1.25
C LEU A 96 -14.97 12.13 0.74
N ASN A 97 -13.91 12.14 -0.07
CA ASN A 97 -13.23 10.94 -0.51
C ASN A 97 -12.37 10.33 0.60
N GLN A 98 -12.96 9.50 1.46
CA GLN A 98 -12.27 8.92 2.62
C GLN A 98 -11.12 7.97 2.27
N GLU A 99 -10.93 7.62 0.99
CA GLU A 99 -9.82 6.79 0.52
C GLU A 99 -8.48 7.54 0.53
N GLN A 100 -8.53 8.87 0.41
CA GLN A 100 -7.36 9.72 0.32
C GLN A 100 -7.10 10.48 1.63
N PRO A 101 -5.83 10.63 2.05
CA PRO A 101 -5.50 11.50 3.16
C PRO A 101 -5.82 12.95 2.77
N HIS A 102 -6.59 13.63 3.62
CA HIS A 102 -6.92 15.03 3.45
C HIS A 102 -5.96 15.87 4.27
N VAL A 103 -5.38 16.90 3.65
CA VAL A 103 -4.53 17.88 4.31
C VAL A 103 -5.38 19.09 4.68
N LEU A 104 -5.37 19.42 5.97
CA LEU A 104 -6.02 20.57 6.58
C LEU A 104 -4.93 21.60 6.85
N SER A 105 -4.96 22.72 6.14
CA SER A 105 -4.16 23.90 6.44
C SER A 105 -4.96 24.86 7.31
N LEU A 106 -4.53 25.01 8.56
CA LEU A 106 -5.05 25.97 9.53
C LEU A 106 -4.15 27.20 9.55
N LYS A 107 -4.69 28.37 9.21
CA LYS A 107 -3.95 29.64 9.27
C LYS A 107 -4.09 30.29 10.65
N GLU A 108 -2.96 30.61 11.27
CA GLU A 108 -2.83 31.42 12.49
C GLU A 108 -3.79 31.03 13.64
N ILE A 109 -3.63 29.83 14.20
CA ILE A 109 -4.47 29.33 15.29
C ILE A 109 -4.38 30.29 16.50
N LEU A 110 -5.49 30.89 16.91
CA LEU A 110 -5.58 31.78 18.08
C LEU A 110 -6.15 31.04 19.29
N SER A 111 -5.41 31.05 20.39
CA SER A 111 -5.84 30.49 21.67
C SER A 111 -5.48 31.47 22.78
N GLU A 112 -6.50 31.94 23.51
CA GLU A 112 -6.36 32.88 24.64
C GLU A 112 -5.54 34.14 24.27
N GLY A 113 -5.76 34.68 23.07
CA GLY A 113 -5.07 35.89 22.60
C GLY A 113 -3.60 35.73 22.17
N LYS A 114 -3.08 34.50 22.06
CA LYS A 114 -1.76 34.20 21.50
C LYS A 114 -1.87 33.43 20.18
N SER A 115 -1.11 33.85 19.17
CA SER A 115 -1.01 33.13 17.89
C SER A 115 -0.11 31.89 18.07
N GLN A 116 -0.69 30.72 17.83
CA GLN A 116 -0.05 29.40 17.88
C GLN A 116 0.51 28.97 16.52
N GLY A 117 0.50 29.87 15.52
CA GLY A 117 1.06 29.62 14.19
C GLY A 117 0.11 28.87 13.23
N THR A 118 0.64 28.56 12.04
CA THR A 118 -0.06 27.84 10.98
C THR A 118 0.22 26.34 11.11
N ALA A 119 -0.83 25.51 11.11
CA ALA A 119 -0.69 24.06 11.23
C ALA A 119 -1.15 23.37 9.94
N LEU A 120 -0.32 22.47 9.42
CA LEU A 120 -0.69 21.51 8.40
C LEU A 120 -1.00 20.18 9.09
N LEU A 121 -2.22 19.67 8.97
CA LEU A 121 -2.66 18.44 9.61
C LEU A 121 -3.14 17.47 8.55
N THR A 122 -2.74 16.21 8.66
CA THR A 122 -3.27 15.17 7.77
C THR A 122 -4.31 14.34 8.52
N ALA A 123 -5.57 14.44 8.12
CA ALA A 123 -6.62 13.56 8.64
C ALA A 123 -6.56 12.20 7.93
N LYS A 124 -6.39 11.12 8.70
CA LYS A 124 -6.47 9.73 8.24
C LYS A 124 -7.59 8.98 8.99
N LYS A 125 -8.26 8.04 8.31
CA LYS A 125 -9.30 7.16 8.88
C LYS A 125 -8.72 6.22 9.95
N ALA A 126 -9.57 5.57 10.74
CA ALA A 126 -9.16 4.60 11.77
C ALA A 126 -8.10 3.62 11.22
N TYR A 127 -6.91 3.66 11.82
CA TYR A 127 -5.68 3.13 11.25
C TYR A 127 -5.76 1.66 10.84
N LEU A 128 -6.43 0.82 11.63
CA LEU A 128 -6.57 -0.60 11.33
C LEU A 128 -7.50 -0.88 10.14
N GLY A 129 -8.62 -0.16 10.03
CA GLY A 129 -9.57 -0.30 8.93
C GLY A 129 -8.97 0.18 7.60
N TYR A 130 -8.19 1.26 7.66
CA TYR A 130 -7.42 1.77 6.52
C TYR A 130 -6.32 0.80 6.07
N LEU A 131 -5.57 0.20 7.00
CA LEU A 131 -4.57 -0.82 6.65
C LEU A 131 -5.22 -2.05 5.98
N LEU A 132 -6.39 -2.46 6.47
CA LEU A 132 -7.13 -3.57 5.87
C LEU A 132 -7.70 -3.21 4.49
N SER A 133 -8.18 -1.97 4.30
CA SER A 133 -8.65 -1.52 2.99
C SER A 133 -7.52 -1.43 1.97
N VAL A 134 -6.32 -1.00 2.37
CA VAL A 134 -5.12 -1.05 1.51
C VAL A 134 -4.76 -2.49 1.13
N LEU A 135 -4.79 -3.41 2.11
CA LEU A 135 -4.48 -4.83 1.87
C LEU A 135 -5.49 -5.48 0.90
N LEU A 136 -6.78 -5.38 1.20
CA LEU A 136 -7.85 -5.96 0.38
C LEU A 136 -7.97 -5.24 -0.97
N GLY A 137 -7.78 -3.93 -0.97
CA GLY A 137 -7.73 -3.10 -2.16
C GLY A 137 -6.63 -3.56 -3.11
N ALA A 138 -5.40 -3.75 -2.63
CA ALA A 138 -4.29 -4.21 -3.45
C ALA A 138 -4.42 -5.68 -3.89
N MET A 139 -5.03 -6.53 -3.06
CA MET A 139 -5.20 -7.96 -3.33
C MET A 139 -6.30 -8.24 -4.36
N ILE A 140 -7.43 -7.53 -4.29
CA ILE A 140 -8.64 -7.83 -5.07
C ILE A 140 -9.06 -6.66 -5.97
N ILE A 141 -9.28 -5.47 -5.41
CA ILE A 141 -9.92 -4.34 -6.13
C ILE A 141 -9.01 -3.76 -7.21
N LYS A 142 -7.79 -3.38 -6.84
CA LYS A 142 -6.74 -2.82 -7.70
C LYS A 142 -5.67 -3.88 -7.98
N ASN A 143 -6.09 -5.09 -8.34
CA ASN A 143 -5.19 -6.20 -8.56
C ASN A 143 -4.15 -5.86 -9.64
N PHE A 144 -2.87 -6.00 -9.32
CA PHE A 144 -1.78 -5.60 -10.20
C PHE A 144 -1.70 -6.43 -11.49
N VAL A 145 -2.17 -7.68 -11.47
CA VAL A 145 -2.11 -8.59 -12.61
C VAL A 145 -3.26 -8.34 -13.58
N PHE A 146 -4.49 -8.31 -13.07
CA PHE A 146 -5.69 -8.26 -13.91
C PHE A 146 -6.16 -6.83 -14.23
N THR A 147 -5.98 -5.88 -13.31
CA THR A 147 -6.43 -4.49 -13.50
C THR A 147 -5.34 -3.62 -14.11
N LYS A 148 -4.08 -3.83 -13.70
CA LYS A 148 -2.92 -3.03 -14.18
C LYS A 148 -2.06 -3.75 -15.22
N TYR A 149 -2.34 -5.01 -15.54
CA TYR A 149 -1.61 -5.81 -16.54
C TYR A 149 -0.10 -5.95 -16.26
N LEU A 150 0.30 -5.94 -14.99
CA LEU A 150 1.71 -6.05 -14.57
C LEU A 150 2.07 -7.50 -14.24
N GLY A 151 3.32 -7.89 -14.50
CA GLY A 151 3.87 -9.19 -14.07
C GLY A 151 3.42 -10.41 -14.89
N LEU A 152 2.88 -10.19 -16.09
CA LEU A 152 2.39 -11.25 -16.98
C LEU A 152 3.48 -12.27 -17.37
N CYS A 153 4.76 -11.85 -17.42
CA CYS A 153 5.88 -12.69 -17.85
C CYS A 153 6.05 -13.93 -16.97
N VAL A 154 6.04 -13.73 -15.64
CA VAL A 154 6.13 -14.84 -14.68
C VAL A 154 4.79 -15.56 -14.59
N PHE A 155 3.68 -14.81 -14.66
CA PHE A 155 2.33 -15.34 -14.57
C PHE A 155 2.04 -16.44 -15.60
N PHE A 156 2.38 -16.24 -16.88
CA PHE A 156 2.17 -17.25 -17.91
C PHE A 156 3.17 -18.41 -17.85
N GLY A 157 4.37 -18.18 -17.33
CA GLY A 157 5.39 -19.23 -17.18
C GLY A 157 5.05 -20.24 -16.08
N THR A 158 4.60 -19.76 -14.91
CA THR A 158 4.46 -20.60 -13.71
C THR A 158 3.03 -21.07 -13.42
N SER A 159 2.06 -20.76 -14.29
CA SER A 159 0.65 -21.14 -14.12
C SER A 159 0.26 -22.47 -14.79
N GLN A 160 1.21 -23.29 -15.26
CA GLN A 160 0.86 -24.58 -15.88
C GLN A 160 0.39 -25.63 -14.86
N LYS A 161 1.04 -25.68 -13.69
CA LYS A 161 0.72 -26.65 -12.63
C LYS A 161 0.38 -25.93 -11.34
N LYS A 162 -0.62 -26.41 -10.61
CA LYS A 162 -1.09 -25.81 -9.36
C LYS A 162 -0.03 -25.84 -8.26
N SER A 163 0.69 -26.95 -8.11
CA SER A 163 1.77 -27.07 -7.12
C SER A 163 2.89 -26.06 -7.38
N THR A 164 3.24 -25.84 -8.65
CA THR A 164 4.23 -24.85 -9.08
C THR A 164 3.71 -23.41 -8.88
N ALA A 165 2.46 -23.15 -9.23
CA ALA A 165 1.86 -21.81 -9.10
C ALA A 165 1.81 -21.32 -7.64
N VAL A 166 1.45 -22.20 -6.70
CA VAL A 166 1.42 -21.86 -5.27
C VAL A 166 2.83 -21.59 -4.74
N GLY A 167 3.80 -22.45 -5.07
CA GLY A 167 5.20 -22.26 -4.66
C GLY A 167 5.80 -20.94 -5.18
N MET A 168 5.51 -20.60 -6.44
CA MET A 168 5.94 -19.33 -7.02
C MET A 168 5.26 -18.14 -6.36
N GLY A 169 3.94 -18.20 -6.16
CA GLY A 169 3.17 -17.13 -5.53
C GLY A 169 3.67 -16.79 -4.13
N VAL A 170 3.92 -17.80 -3.30
CA VAL A 170 4.45 -17.60 -1.94
C VAL A 170 5.85 -16.99 -1.97
N THR A 171 6.73 -17.51 -2.83
CA THR A 171 8.10 -16.98 -2.97
C THR A 171 8.08 -15.52 -3.45
N PHE A 172 7.22 -15.21 -4.40
CA PHE A 172 7.05 -13.88 -4.94
C PHE A 172 6.55 -12.88 -3.90
N THR A 173 5.54 -13.26 -3.10
CA THR A 173 5.05 -12.44 -1.98
C THR A 173 6.15 -12.16 -0.96
N LEU A 174 6.96 -13.16 -0.61
CA LEU A 174 8.07 -12.99 0.32
C LEU A 174 9.11 -11.98 -0.22
N VAL A 175 9.54 -12.17 -1.48
CA VAL A 175 10.47 -11.25 -2.15
C VAL A 175 9.90 -9.83 -2.15
N MET A 176 8.63 -9.68 -2.53
CA MET A 176 7.95 -8.40 -2.64
C MET A 176 7.87 -7.66 -1.31
N VAL A 177 7.55 -8.36 -0.23
CA VAL A 177 7.53 -7.77 1.12
C VAL A 177 8.90 -7.29 1.54
N VAL A 178 9.94 -8.12 1.36
CA VAL A 178 11.31 -7.76 1.74
C VAL A 178 11.81 -6.59 0.90
N SER A 179 11.63 -6.64 -0.43
CA SER A 179 12.11 -5.59 -1.33
C SER A 179 11.38 -4.27 -1.11
N ALA A 180 10.06 -4.29 -0.87
CA ALA A 180 9.27 -3.09 -0.59
C ALA A 180 9.68 -2.44 0.74
N MET A 181 9.89 -3.23 1.79
CA MET A 181 10.34 -2.70 3.09
C MET A 181 11.76 -2.12 3.02
N MET A 182 12.67 -2.77 2.31
CA MET A 182 14.02 -2.23 2.07
C MET A 182 13.98 -0.94 1.25
N SER A 183 13.12 -0.90 0.23
CA SER A 183 12.94 0.29 -0.62
C SER A 183 12.32 1.45 0.16
N TRP A 184 11.34 1.18 1.03
CA TRP A 184 10.77 2.17 1.94
C TRP A 184 11.84 2.82 2.82
N PHE A 185 12.66 1.98 3.47
CA PHE A 185 13.74 2.44 4.34
C PHE A 185 14.74 3.29 3.57
N MET A 186 15.19 2.84 2.39
CA MET A 186 16.11 3.64 1.55
C MET A 186 15.49 4.94 1.07
N TYR A 187 14.22 4.94 0.68
CA TYR A 187 13.54 6.14 0.21
C TYR A 187 13.45 7.20 1.32
N GLN A 188 13.01 6.82 2.51
CA GLN A 188 12.80 7.75 3.62
C GLN A 188 14.12 8.27 4.23
N PHE A 189 15.12 7.40 4.39
CA PHE A 189 16.37 7.75 5.08
C PHE A 189 17.47 8.29 4.16
N VAL A 190 17.41 8.02 2.86
CA VAL A 190 18.45 8.44 1.90
C VAL A 190 17.89 9.35 0.83
N LEU A 191 16.87 8.92 0.06
CA LEU A 191 16.47 9.69 -1.11
C LEU A 191 15.83 11.03 -0.72
N LYS A 192 14.94 11.02 0.28
CA LYS A 192 14.23 12.21 0.76
C LYS A 192 15.16 13.29 1.37
N PRO A 193 16.08 12.98 2.31
CA PRO A 193 16.96 14.01 2.87
C PRO A 193 17.98 14.55 1.87
N PHE A 194 18.46 13.72 0.95
CA PHE A 194 19.45 14.14 -0.06
C PHE A 194 18.82 14.72 -1.34
N ARG A 195 17.48 14.82 -1.44
CA ARG A 195 16.74 15.32 -2.61
C ARG A 195 17.10 14.60 -3.92
N LEU A 196 17.30 13.28 -3.84
CA LEU A 196 17.75 12.43 -4.96
C LEU A 196 16.59 11.65 -5.60
N ASP A 197 15.42 12.27 -5.74
CA ASP A 197 14.21 11.60 -6.21
C ASP A 197 14.36 11.03 -7.63
N PHE A 198 15.18 11.67 -8.48
CA PHE A 198 15.44 11.20 -9.85
C PHE A 198 16.16 9.83 -9.90
N LEU A 199 16.89 9.45 -8.84
CA LEU A 199 17.65 8.19 -8.80
C LEU A 199 16.81 7.00 -8.30
N GLN A 200 15.57 7.23 -7.90
CA GLN A 200 14.71 6.23 -7.26
C GLN A 200 14.59 4.91 -8.02
N ILE A 201 14.44 4.97 -9.35
CA ILE A 201 14.25 3.78 -10.19
C ILE A 201 15.50 2.89 -10.14
N VAL A 202 16.68 3.50 -10.28
CA VAL A 202 17.96 2.77 -10.28
C VAL A 202 18.22 2.13 -8.91
N VAL A 203 17.95 2.86 -7.83
CA VAL A 203 18.08 2.35 -6.46
C VAL A 203 17.12 1.19 -6.21
N PHE A 204 15.85 1.32 -6.59
CA PHE A 204 14.85 0.26 -6.40
C PHE A 204 15.18 -1.01 -7.19
N ILE A 205 15.64 -0.89 -8.44
CA ILE A 205 16.10 -2.06 -9.22
C ILE A 205 17.26 -2.77 -8.51
N GLY A 206 18.23 -2.01 -7.97
CA GLY A 206 19.35 -2.57 -7.21
C GLY A 206 18.90 -3.32 -5.94
N LEU A 207 18.00 -2.73 -5.16
CA LEU A 207 17.46 -3.35 -3.94
C LEU A 207 16.64 -4.60 -4.22
N VAL A 208 15.85 -4.58 -5.29
CA VAL A 208 15.09 -5.74 -5.77
C VAL A 208 16.05 -6.85 -6.19
N SER A 209 17.09 -6.54 -6.98
CA SER A 209 18.07 -7.53 -7.42
C SER A 209 18.77 -8.21 -6.24
N LEU A 210 19.18 -7.43 -5.24
CA LEU A 210 19.77 -7.95 -4.01
C LEU A 210 18.82 -8.88 -3.25
N SER A 211 17.55 -8.48 -3.13
CA SER A 211 16.51 -9.27 -2.43
C SER A 211 16.24 -10.60 -3.13
N VAL A 212 16.13 -10.58 -4.47
CA VAL A 212 15.90 -11.80 -5.25
C VAL A 212 17.10 -12.73 -5.22
N GLN A 213 18.33 -12.21 -5.30
CA GLN A 213 19.54 -13.02 -5.18
C GLN A 213 19.68 -13.69 -3.80
N ALA A 214 19.31 -12.98 -2.74
CA ALA A 214 19.27 -13.55 -1.40
C ALA A 214 18.28 -14.73 -1.34
N VAL A 215 17.09 -14.56 -1.92
CA VAL A 215 16.08 -15.63 -2.00
C VAL A 215 16.53 -16.80 -2.88
N ASP A 216 17.19 -16.55 -4.02
CA ASP A 216 17.78 -17.59 -4.89
C ASP A 216 18.73 -18.49 -4.09
N THR A 217 19.64 -17.88 -3.33
CA THR A 217 20.62 -18.59 -2.51
C THR A 217 19.96 -19.40 -1.39
N ILE A 218 18.91 -18.85 -0.77
CA ILE A 218 18.14 -19.55 0.28
C ILE A 218 17.40 -20.75 -0.31
N LEU A 219 16.73 -20.61 -1.45
CA LEU A 219 15.98 -21.70 -2.09
C LEU A 219 16.88 -22.87 -2.49
N ARG A 220 18.07 -22.59 -3.03
CA ARG A 220 19.06 -23.63 -3.37
C ARG A 220 19.41 -24.52 -2.16
N LYS A 221 19.42 -23.94 -0.96
CA LYS A 221 19.82 -24.65 0.27
C LYS A 221 18.65 -25.30 1.01
N VAL A 222 17.46 -24.71 0.97
CA VAL A 222 16.29 -25.19 1.72
C VAL A 222 15.52 -26.26 0.95
N ASN A 223 15.31 -26.07 -0.36
CA ASN A 223 14.53 -27.02 -1.16
C ASN A 223 15.04 -27.11 -2.60
N PRO A 224 16.02 -28.00 -2.87
CA PRO A 224 16.63 -28.15 -4.19
C PRO A 224 15.64 -28.71 -5.25
N ALA A 225 14.60 -29.45 -4.84
CA ALA A 225 13.57 -29.93 -5.76
C ALA A 225 12.74 -28.77 -6.31
N LEU A 226 12.39 -27.81 -5.43
CA LEU A 226 11.71 -26.59 -5.80
C LEU A 226 12.60 -25.73 -6.71
N PHE A 227 13.87 -25.55 -6.33
CA PHE A 227 14.84 -24.81 -7.14
C PHE A 227 14.99 -25.37 -8.57
N LYS A 228 15.03 -26.69 -8.74
CA LYS A 228 15.12 -27.33 -10.08
C LYS A 228 13.89 -27.05 -10.95
N ALA A 229 12.71 -26.86 -10.36
CA ALA A 229 11.48 -26.50 -11.07
C ALA A 229 11.36 -25.00 -11.36
N PHE A 230 11.98 -24.14 -10.53
CA PHE A 230 11.84 -22.68 -10.57
C PHE A 230 13.06 -21.91 -11.09
N GLY A 231 14.21 -22.56 -11.29
CA GLY A 231 15.50 -21.89 -11.50
C GLY A 231 15.52 -20.85 -12.63
N VAL A 232 14.80 -21.08 -13.73
CA VAL A 232 14.68 -20.11 -14.83
C VAL A 232 13.78 -18.93 -14.46
N TYR A 233 12.74 -19.17 -13.67
CA TYR A 233 11.76 -18.14 -13.29
C TYR A 233 12.27 -17.19 -12.21
N LEU A 234 13.23 -17.59 -11.38
CA LEU A 234 13.83 -16.73 -10.36
C LEU A 234 14.55 -15.51 -10.96
N VAL A 235 15.20 -15.67 -12.12
CA VAL A 235 15.79 -14.54 -12.85
C VAL A 235 14.70 -13.62 -13.41
N LEU A 236 13.59 -14.18 -13.88
CA LEU A 236 12.43 -13.42 -14.35
C LEU A 236 11.72 -12.64 -13.22
N VAL A 237 11.91 -13.02 -11.95
CA VAL A 237 11.38 -12.25 -10.80
C VAL A 237 12.05 -10.87 -10.71
N ILE A 238 13.36 -10.78 -11.00
CA ILE A 238 14.11 -9.52 -10.92
C ILE A 238 13.53 -8.48 -11.88
N ALA A 239 13.17 -8.91 -13.09
CA ALA A 239 12.60 -8.07 -14.13
C ALA A 239 11.05 -8.02 -14.07
N ASN A 240 10.43 -8.44 -12.97
CA ASN A 240 8.98 -8.42 -12.87
C ASN A 240 8.46 -7.01 -12.58
N CYS A 241 7.55 -6.54 -13.44
CA CYS A 241 7.02 -5.18 -13.34
C CYS A 241 6.29 -4.90 -12.02
N ILE A 242 5.66 -5.89 -11.37
CA ILE A 242 4.96 -5.67 -10.09
C ILE A 242 5.97 -5.39 -8.98
N ILE A 243 7.10 -6.11 -8.96
CA ILE A 243 8.13 -5.95 -7.93
C ILE A 243 8.77 -4.57 -7.98
N LEU A 244 8.88 -3.96 -9.16
CA LEU A 244 9.35 -2.57 -9.31
C LEU A 244 8.23 -1.55 -9.06
N ALA A 245 7.00 -1.82 -9.52
CA ALA A 245 5.88 -0.89 -9.41
C ALA A 245 5.45 -0.63 -7.96
N VAL A 246 5.52 -1.63 -7.08
CA VAL A 246 5.11 -1.47 -5.67
C VAL A 246 5.99 -0.46 -4.91
N PRO A 247 7.34 -0.58 -4.92
CA PRO A 247 8.24 0.44 -4.38
C PRO A 247 8.05 1.83 -4.99
N LEU A 248 7.69 1.93 -6.28
CA LEU A 248 7.49 3.22 -6.93
C LEU A 248 6.17 3.88 -6.48
N ILE A 249 5.09 3.10 -6.37
CA ILE A 249 3.80 3.59 -5.84
C ILE A 249 3.95 4.01 -4.38
N LEU A 250 4.73 3.26 -3.63
CA LEU A 250 5.08 3.56 -2.26
C LEU A 250 5.76 4.93 -2.11
N ALA A 251 6.76 5.19 -2.95
CA ALA A 251 7.49 6.46 -2.98
C ALA A 251 6.58 7.61 -3.37
N ASN A 252 5.79 7.45 -4.44
CA ASN A 252 4.87 8.48 -4.93
C ASN A 252 3.76 8.84 -3.92
N ASN A 253 3.21 7.85 -3.21
CA ASN A 253 2.15 8.08 -2.23
C ASN A 253 2.67 8.45 -0.83
N GLU A 254 3.99 8.42 -0.63
CA GLU A 254 4.67 8.59 0.67
C GLU A 254 4.00 7.81 1.80
N TYR A 255 3.81 6.51 1.58
CA TYR A 255 3.20 5.65 2.58
C TYR A 255 4.09 5.47 3.81
N ASN A 256 3.47 5.29 4.98
CA ASN A 256 4.15 4.89 6.19
C ASN A 256 4.63 3.44 6.11
N ALA A 257 5.57 3.03 6.98
CA ALA A 257 6.13 1.68 6.96
C ALA A 257 5.09 0.55 7.05
N LEU A 258 4.06 0.71 7.88
CA LEU A 258 2.99 -0.28 8.00
C LEU A 258 2.03 -0.27 6.80
N GLU A 259 1.77 0.90 6.21
CA GLU A 259 1.00 1.03 4.97
C GLU A 259 1.76 0.35 3.80
N SER A 260 3.09 0.51 3.79
CA SER A 260 4.02 -0.14 2.86
C SER A 260 3.95 -1.66 2.94
N LEU A 261 4.00 -2.17 4.17
CA LEU A 261 3.95 -3.60 4.43
C LEU A 261 2.63 -4.19 3.96
N MET A 262 1.49 -3.55 4.30
CA MET A 262 0.18 -4.03 3.89
C MET A 262 -0.01 -3.97 2.37
N LEU A 263 0.48 -2.91 1.71
CA LEU A 263 0.47 -2.82 0.26
C LEU A 263 1.30 -3.94 -0.38
N ALA A 264 2.49 -4.23 0.13
CA ALA A 264 3.36 -5.27 -0.41
C ALA A 264 2.80 -6.68 -0.20
N VAL A 265 2.23 -6.96 0.99
CA VAL A 265 1.52 -8.22 1.26
C VAL A 265 0.28 -8.34 0.38
N GLY A 266 -0.46 -7.26 0.17
CA GLY A 266 -1.65 -7.23 -0.69
C GLY A 266 -1.31 -7.46 -2.15
N ALA A 267 -0.26 -6.81 -2.67
CA ALA A 267 0.21 -6.98 -4.04
C ALA A 267 0.74 -8.39 -4.30
N GLY A 268 1.57 -8.93 -3.39
CA GLY A 268 2.09 -10.29 -3.50
C GLY A 268 0.98 -11.34 -3.37
N GLY A 269 0.10 -11.16 -2.38
CA GLY A 269 -1.06 -12.02 -2.18
C GLY A 269 -2.03 -11.99 -3.37
N GLY A 270 -2.25 -10.82 -3.97
CA GLY A 270 -3.05 -10.66 -5.18
C GLY A 270 -2.43 -11.39 -6.38
N PHE A 271 -1.11 -11.38 -6.51
CA PHE A 271 -0.38 -12.17 -7.51
C PHE A 271 -0.51 -13.67 -7.27
N LEU A 272 -0.43 -14.13 -6.01
CA LEU A 272 -0.64 -15.53 -5.63
C LEU A 272 -2.06 -15.99 -5.98
N VAL A 273 -3.08 -15.21 -5.62
CA VAL A 273 -4.48 -15.52 -5.95
C VAL A 273 -4.66 -15.60 -7.47
N ALA A 274 -4.13 -14.63 -8.22
CA ALA A 274 -4.20 -14.63 -9.68
C ALA A 274 -3.56 -15.89 -10.27
N LEU A 275 -2.33 -16.24 -9.84
CA LEU A 275 -1.62 -17.44 -10.27
C LEU A 275 -2.40 -18.72 -9.95
N PHE A 276 -2.97 -18.80 -8.75
CA PHE A 276 -3.74 -19.95 -8.31
C PHE A 276 -4.99 -20.17 -9.17
N LEU A 277 -5.76 -19.10 -9.44
CA LEU A 277 -6.94 -19.14 -10.30
C LEU A 277 -6.56 -19.57 -11.73
N MET A 278 -5.51 -18.97 -12.27
CA MET A 278 -5.04 -19.29 -13.62
C MET A 278 -4.56 -20.73 -13.74
N SER A 279 -3.81 -21.23 -12.75
CA SER A 279 -3.35 -22.62 -12.74
C SER A 279 -4.51 -23.63 -12.66
N SER A 280 -5.55 -23.29 -11.90
CA SER A 280 -6.74 -24.15 -11.77
C SER A 280 -7.52 -24.23 -13.09
N VAL A 281 -7.62 -23.14 -13.83
CA VAL A 281 -8.25 -23.14 -15.16
C VAL A 281 -7.36 -23.83 -16.19
N ARG A 282 -6.05 -23.60 -16.16
CA ARG A 282 -5.10 -24.24 -17.09
C ARG A 282 -5.08 -25.76 -16.96
N GLU A 283 -5.05 -26.31 -15.74
CA GLU A 283 -5.15 -27.76 -15.54
C GLU A 283 -6.45 -28.34 -16.10
N ARG A 284 -7.57 -27.61 -16.01
CA ARG A 284 -8.83 -28.05 -16.63
C ARG A 284 -8.83 -27.96 -18.16
N LEU A 285 -8.18 -26.94 -18.71
CA LEU A 285 -8.07 -26.76 -20.15
C LEU A 285 -7.19 -27.82 -20.83
N GLU A 286 -6.25 -28.43 -20.09
CA GLU A 286 -5.44 -29.54 -20.61
C GLU A 286 -6.27 -30.79 -20.91
N VAL A 287 -7.35 -31.02 -20.15
CA VAL A 287 -8.26 -32.16 -20.33
C VAL A 287 -9.44 -31.81 -21.27
N ALA A 288 -9.67 -30.52 -21.54
CA ALA A 288 -10.76 -30.06 -22.38
C ALA A 288 -10.47 -30.29 -23.88
N ASN A 289 -11.53 -30.46 -24.67
CA ASN A 289 -11.45 -30.54 -26.13
C ASN A 289 -11.21 -29.16 -26.75
N VAL A 290 -9.96 -28.70 -26.69
CA VAL A 290 -9.51 -27.45 -27.32
C VAL A 290 -8.94 -27.76 -28.72
N PRO A 291 -9.30 -27.00 -29.78
CA PRO A 291 -8.70 -27.15 -31.09
C PRO A 291 -7.17 -27.04 -31.04
N PRO A 292 -6.43 -27.85 -31.83
CA PRO A 292 -4.97 -27.95 -31.72
C PRO A 292 -4.25 -26.61 -31.88
N THR A 293 -4.77 -25.70 -32.72
CA THR A 293 -4.20 -24.37 -32.96
C THR A 293 -4.26 -23.44 -31.74
N TYR A 294 -5.21 -23.65 -30.82
CA TYR A 294 -5.40 -22.80 -29.63
C TYR A 294 -4.75 -23.35 -28.37
N ARG A 295 -4.17 -24.56 -28.40
CA ARG A 295 -3.61 -25.21 -27.21
C ARG A 295 -2.40 -24.47 -26.67
N GLY A 296 -2.28 -24.43 -25.34
CA GLY A 296 -1.15 -23.85 -24.63
C GLY A 296 -1.28 -22.34 -24.38
N LEU A 297 -0.39 -21.55 -24.98
CA LEU A 297 -0.30 -20.11 -24.72
C LEU A 297 -1.49 -19.29 -25.28
N PRO A 298 -2.01 -19.55 -26.50
CA PRO A 298 -3.11 -18.76 -27.06
C PRO A 298 -4.38 -18.80 -26.22
N ILE A 299 -4.85 -20.00 -25.83
CA ILE A 299 -6.01 -20.12 -24.95
C ILE A 299 -5.77 -19.49 -23.57
N ALA A 300 -4.54 -19.53 -23.07
CA ALA A 300 -4.21 -18.90 -21.80
C ALA A 300 -4.35 -17.38 -21.84
N PHE A 301 -3.99 -16.73 -22.95
CA PHE A 301 -4.24 -15.30 -23.14
C PHE A 301 -5.74 -14.99 -23.19
N ILE A 302 -6.53 -15.82 -23.88
CA ILE A 302 -7.99 -15.67 -23.92
C ILE A 302 -8.58 -15.79 -22.50
N THR A 303 -8.17 -16.81 -21.73
CA THR A 303 -8.66 -16.97 -20.35
C THR A 303 -8.18 -15.85 -19.42
N ALA A 304 -6.96 -15.35 -19.59
CA ALA A 304 -6.48 -14.21 -18.82
C ALA A 304 -7.29 -12.95 -19.11
N GLY A 305 -7.70 -12.73 -20.38
CA GLY A 305 -8.61 -11.66 -20.76
C GLY A 305 -10.00 -11.80 -20.12
N LEU A 306 -10.56 -13.01 -20.09
CA LEU A 306 -11.82 -13.29 -19.39
C LEU A 306 -11.71 -13.04 -17.88
N PHE A 307 -10.60 -13.41 -17.26
CA PHE A 307 -10.33 -13.07 -15.87
C PHE A 307 -10.20 -11.55 -15.66
N ALA A 308 -9.53 -10.83 -16.56
CA ALA A 308 -9.43 -9.38 -16.48
C ALA A 308 -10.80 -8.71 -16.53
N LEU A 309 -11.70 -9.16 -17.41
CA LEU A 309 -13.09 -8.68 -17.47
C LEU A 309 -13.85 -8.96 -16.18
N ALA A 310 -13.71 -10.16 -15.60
CA ALA A 310 -14.35 -10.50 -14.34
C ALA A 310 -13.83 -9.64 -13.17
N PHE A 311 -12.52 -9.39 -13.11
CA PHE A 311 -11.91 -8.56 -12.07
C PHE A 311 -12.18 -7.07 -12.26
N MET A 312 -12.42 -6.60 -13.47
CA MET A 312 -12.84 -5.22 -13.73
C MET A 312 -14.18 -4.90 -13.03
N GLY A 313 -15.07 -5.88 -12.87
CA GLY A 313 -16.31 -5.72 -12.08
C GLY A 313 -16.07 -5.33 -10.61
N PHE A 314 -14.90 -5.64 -10.05
CA PHE A 314 -14.53 -5.26 -8.69
C PHE A 314 -13.96 -3.85 -8.58
N SER A 315 -13.62 -3.17 -9.68
CA SER A 315 -12.97 -1.86 -9.64
C SER A 315 -13.86 -0.75 -9.06
N GLY A 316 -15.18 -0.95 -9.07
CA GLY A 316 -16.16 -0.01 -8.48
C GLY A 316 -16.43 -0.23 -6.99
N MET A 317 -15.84 -1.24 -6.35
CA MET A 317 -16.01 -1.46 -4.92
C MET A 317 -15.07 -0.54 -4.13
N SER A 318 -15.63 0.47 -3.46
CA SER A 318 -14.94 1.20 -2.41
C SER A 318 -15.06 0.42 -1.09
N LEU A 319 -13.91 0.00 -0.54
CA LEU A 319 -13.85 -0.66 0.76
C LEU A 319 -13.52 0.40 1.81
N PHE A 320 -14.57 0.83 2.52
CA PHE A 320 -14.60 1.79 3.61
C PHE A 320 -14.15 3.22 3.28
#